data_AF-A0A351Y5U6-F1
#
_entry.id   AF-A0A351Y5U6-F1
#
_cell.length_a   1.000
_cell.length_b   1.000
_cell.length_c   1.000
_cell.angle_alpha   90.00
_cell.angle_beta   90.00
_cell.angle_gamma   90.00
#
_symmetry.space_group_name_H-M   'P 1'
#
loop_
_entity.id
_entity.type
_entity.pdbx_description
1 polymer ?
#
loop_
_entity_poly.entity_id
_entity_poly.type
_entity_poly.pdbx_seq_one_letter_code
_entity_poly.pdbx_strand_id
1 'polypeptide(L)'
;MRENGEYGVVYNLGIDGDTSTGKLKRFTVEAEARDPNVIIFATGANDCDYTEGRKHHVPVEIFRANMINLIGQARKFTDQIVII
;
A
#
# COMPACT_ATOMS: atom_id res chain seq x y z
N MET A 1 11.91 29.68 -3.55
CA MET A 1 13.01 28.76 -3.17
C MET A 1 12.71 28.30 -1.75
N ARG A 2 12.69 26.98 -1.48
CA ARG A 2 12.52 26.49 -0.10
C ARG A 2 13.89 26.47 0.56
N GLU A 3 14.01 27.16 1.68
CA GLU A 3 15.19 27.13 2.55
C GLU A 3 15.42 25.67 2.98
N ASN A 4 16.62 25.14 2.70
CA ASN A 4 17.09 23.77 3.03
C ASN A 4 16.80 22.62 2.05
N GLY A 5 16.64 22.91 0.76
CA GLY A 5 17.24 22.12 -0.34
C GLY A 5 16.90 20.64 -0.57
N GLU A 6 16.09 19.96 0.25
CA GLU A 6 15.65 18.60 -0.04
C GLU A 6 14.42 18.63 -0.96
N TYR A 7 14.64 18.25 -2.22
CA TYR A 7 13.58 18.08 -3.21
C TYR A 7 13.01 16.66 -3.11
N GLY A 8 11.77 16.54 -2.63
CA GLY A 8 11.03 15.28 -2.60
C GLY A 8 9.94 15.25 -3.66
N VAL A 9 9.87 14.15 -4.43
CA VAL A 9 8.76 13.88 -5.34
C VAL A 9 7.80 12.91 -4.66
N VAL A 10 6.50 13.22 -4.70
CA VAL A 10 5.45 12.41 -4.07
C VAL A 10 4.46 11.95 -5.14
N TYR A 11 4.16 10.65 -5.14
CA TYR A 11 3.17 10.04 -6.01
C TYR A 11 2.02 9.47 -5.18
N ASN A 12 0.78 9.84 -5.51
CA ASN A 12 -0.41 9.20 -4.94
C ASN A 12 -0.87 8.07 -5.87
N LEU A 13 -0.90 6.85 -5.34
CA LEU A 13 -1.31 5.63 -6.06
C LEU A 13 -2.55 4.97 -5.41
N GLY A 14 -3.34 5.75 -4.67
CA GLY A 14 -4.61 5.31 -4.12
C GLY A 14 -5.62 5.01 -5.24
N ILE A 15 -6.36 3.91 -5.07
CA ILE A 15 -7.48 3.53 -5.94
C ILE A 15 -8.70 3.39 -5.03
N ASP A 16 -9.78 4.07 -5.37
CA ASP A 16 -11.04 4.00 -4.63
C ASP A 16 -11.59 2.56 -4.59
N GLY A 17 -12.12 2.14 -3.44
CA GLY A 17 -12.61 0.77 -3.24
C GLY A 17 -11.54 -0.34 -3.25
N ASP A 18 -10.25 -0.03 -3.42
CA ASP A 18 -9.19 -1.06 -3.50
C ASP A 18 -8.95 -1.74 -2.16
N THR A 19 -8.65 -3.04 -2.20
CA THR A 19 -8.35 -3.89 -1.04
C THR A 19 -6.86 -4.21 -0.97
N SER A 20 -6.40 -4.89 0.09
CA SER A 20 -5.04 -5.43 0.14
C SER A 20 -4.76 -6.42 -1.00
N THR A 21 -5.77 -7.16 -1.46
CA THR A 21 -5.63 -8.14 -2.54
C THR A 21 -5.41 -7.47 -3.90
N GLY A 22 -6.15 -6.40 -4.20
CA GLY A 22 -5.95 -5.63 -5.43
C GLY A 22 -4.60 -4.93 -5.43
N LYS A 23 -4.25 -4.30 -4.30
CA LYS A 23 -2.97 -3.62 -4.09
C LYS A 23 -1.75 -4.54 -4.28
N LEU A 24 -1.81 -5.76 -3.75
CA LEU A 24 -0.75 -6.76 -3.91
C LEU A 24 -0.44 -7.08 -5.39
N LYS A 25 -1.44 -7.02 -6.28
CA LYS A 25 -1.26 -7.33 -7.71
C LYS A 25 -0.54 -6.23 -8.47
N ARG A 26 -0.66 -4.98 -8.04
CA ARG A 26 -0.15 -3.79 -8.76
C ARG A 26 1.08 -3.16 -8.10
N PHE A 27 1.31 -3.41 -6.82
CA PHE A 27 2.35 -2.73 -6.04
C PHE A 27 3.72 -2.79 -6.70
N THR A 28 4.21 -3.97 -7.08
CA THR A 28 5.57 -4.14 -7.61
C THR A 28 5.79 -3.32 -8.88
N VAL A 29 4.90 -3.42 -9.87
CA VAL A 29 5.07 -2.68 -11.15
C VAL A 29 4.96 -1.16 -10.94
N GLU A 30 4.14 -0.72 -9.99
CA GLU A 30 4.00 0.69 -9.65
C GLU A 30 5.24 1.24 -8.91
N ALA A 31 5.84 0.44 -8.03
CA ALA A 31 7.06 0.79 -7.30
C ALA A 31 8.28 0.78 -8.24
N GLU A 32 8.43 -0.23 -9.11
CA GLU A 32 9.52 -0.31 -10.10
C GLU A 32 9.56 0.90 -11.02
N ALA A 33 8.39 1.42 -11.44
CA ALA A 33 8.32 2.60 -12.28
C ALA A 33 8.78 3.90 -11.59
N ARG A 34 8.97 3.90 -10.27
CA ARG A 34 9.22 5.10 -9.45
C ARG A 34 10.47 5.03 -8.58
N ASP A 35 10.97 3.83 -8.30
CA ASP A 35 12.12 3.56 -7.42
C ASP A 35 12.06 4.33 -6.08
N PRO A 36 11.02 4.08 -5.25
CA PRO A 36 10.70 4.93 -4.11
C PRO A 36 11.67 4.76 -2.93
N ASN A 37 12.11 5.88 -2.35
CA ASN A 37 12.90 5.86 -1.10
C ASN A 37 12.03 5.73 0.17
N VAL A 38 10.75 6.06 0.10
CA VAL A 38 9.77 5.93 1.20
C VAL A 38 8.47 5.37 0.63
N ILE A 39 7.87 4.40 1.33
CA ILE A 39 6.59 3.80 0.97
C ILE A 39 5.60 3.97 2.12
N ILE A 40 4.38 4.42 1.79
CA ILE A 40 3.29 4.57 2.75
C ILE A 40 2.13 3.70 2.30
N PHE A 41 1.73 2.74 3.14
CA PHE A 41 0.54 1.93 2.93
C PHE A 41 -0.59 2.40 3.84
N ALA A 42 -1.65 2.93 3.23
CA ALA A 42 -2.95 3.11 3.87
C ALA A 42 -3.94 2.13 3.22
N THR A 43 -4.23 1.02 3.90
CA THR A 43 -5.03 -0.08 3.35
C THR A 43 -5.72 -0.84 4.46
N GLY A 44 -6.84 -1.50 4.16
CA GLY A 44 -7.57 -2.31 5.14
C GLY A 44 -9.01 -1.85 5.37
N ALA A 45 -9.33 -0.57 5.12
CA ALA A 45 -10.69 -0.06 5.28
C ALA A 45 -11.70 -0.81 4.38
N ASN A 46 -11.38 -0.94 3.09
CA ASN A 46 -12.23 -1.70 2.16
C ASN A 46 -12.12 -3.22 2.35
N ASP A 47 -11.03 -3.71 2.94
CA ASP A 47 -10.87 -5.13 3.29
C ASP A 47 -11.86 -5.53 4.38
N CYS A 48 -12.00 -4.67 5.39
CA CYS A 48 -12.86 -4.89 6.54
C CYS A 48 -14.30 -4.38 6.34
N ASP A 49 -14.60 -3.71 5.22
CA ASP A 49 -15.93 -3.21 4.93
C ASP A 49 -16.98 -4.31 5.06
N TYR A 50 -18.06 -3.94 5.74
CA TYR A 50 -19.17 -4.81 6.10
C TYR A 50 -20.47 -4.08 5.71
N THR A 51 -20.72 -4.02 4.42
CA THR A 51 -21.95 -3.45 3.86
C THR A 51 -22.99 -4.55 3.61
N GLU A 52 -24.23 -4.28 4.05
CA GLU A 52 -25.44 -5.04 3.68
C GLU A 52 -25.41 -6.56 3.91
N GLY A 53 -24.87 -7.02 5.04
CA GLY A 53 -24.87 -8.44 5.40
C GLY A 53 -23.88 -9.31 4.62
N ARG A 54 -22.99 -8.70 3.83
CA ARG A 54 -21.83 -9.39 3.23
C ARG A 54 -20.71 -9.50 4.26
N LYS A 55 -20.01 -10.65 4.25
CA LYS A 55 -18.76 -10.82 5.02
C LYS A 55 -17.67 -9.89 4.48
N HIS A 56 -16.64 -9.64 5.29
CA HIS A 56 -15.42 -8.90 4.90
C HIS A 56 -15.02 -9.18 3.45
N HIS A 57 -14.73 -8.12 2.68
CA HIS A 57 -14.26 -8.26 1.30
C HIS A 57 -12.97 -9.08 1.22
N VAL A 58 -12.14 -9.00 2.27
CA VAL A 58 -10.96 -9.84 2.44
C VAL A 58 -10.98 -10.45 3.84
N PRO A 59 -10.98 -11.80 3.98
CA PRO A 59 -10.87 -12.45 5.28
C PRO A 59 -9.60 -12.02 6.04
N VAL A 60 -9.67 -11.90 7.37
CA VAL A 60 -8.56 -11.41 8.20
C VAL A 60 -7.24 -12.15 7.98
N GLU A 61 -7.28 -13.47 7.77
CA GLU A 61 -6.08 -14.26 7.51
C GLU A 61 -5.46 -13.97 6.13
N ILE A 62 -6.31 -13.68 5.14
CA ILE A 62 -5.86 -13.26 3.81
C ILE A 62 -5.29 -11.84 3.88
N PHE A 63 -5.94 -10.93 4.61
CA PHE A 63 -5.41 -9.59 4.84
C PHE A 63 -4.02 -9.64 5.50
N ARG A 64 -3.86 -10.46 6.55
CA ARG A 64 -2.57 -10.66 7.21
C ARG A 64 -1.51 -11.17 6.23
N ALA A 65 -1.82 -12.20 5.43
CA ALA A 65 -0.91 -12.72 4.43
C ALA A 65 -0.54 -11.67 3.36
N ASN A 66 -1.52 -10.88 2.90
CA ASN A 66 -1.31 -9.80 1.94
C ASN A 66 -0.39 -8.72 2.51
N MET A 67 -0.57 -8.31 3.76
CA MET A 67 0.29 -7.31 4.41
C MET A 67 1.73 -7.80 4.56
N ILE A 68 1.94 -9.05 4.96
CA ILE A 68 3.28 -9.66 5.02
C ILE A 68 3.93 -9.64 3.64
N ASN A 69 3.20 -10.02 2.60
CA ASN A 69 3.71 -10.02 1.23
C ASN A 69 3.98 -8.61 0.69
N LEU A 70 3.11 -7.63 0.96
CA LEU A 70 3.30 -6.23 0.57
C LEU A 70 4.56 -5.65 1.23
N ILE A 71 4.76 -5.87 2.53
CA ILE A 71 5.96 -5.42 3.24
C ILE A 71 7.20 -6.12 2.68
N GLY A 72 7.12 -7.43 2.41
CA GLY A 72 8.21 -8.19 1.80
C GLY A 72 8.58 -7.69 0.40
N GLN A 73 7.60 -7.29 -0.40
CA GLN A 73 7.85 -6.67 -1.71
C GLN A 73 8.42 -5.26 -1.55
N ALA A 74 7.90 -4.45 -0.62
CA ALA A 74 8.35 -3.07 -0.38
C ALA A 74 9.80 -3.00 0.07
N ARG A 75 10.26 -3.95 0.90
CA ARG A 75 11.66 -4.07 1.34
C ARG A 75 12.66 -4.33 0.22
N LYS A 76 12.22 -4.63 -1.01
CA LYS A 76 13.09 -4.67 -2.19
C LYS A 76 13.49 -3.27 -2.67
N PHE A 77 12.76 -2.23 -2.27
CA PHE A 77 12.97 -0.84 -2.70
C PHE A 77 13.48 0.02 -1.54
N THR A 78 12.89 -0.13 -0.35
CA THR A 78 13.27 0.65 0.83
C THR A 78 12.88 -0.04 2.14
N ASP A 79 13.66 0.22 3.19
CA ASP A 79 13.32 -0.13 4.57
C ASP A 79 12.44 0.94 5.25
N GLN A 80 12.27 2.12 4.65
CA GLN A 80 11.42 3.20 5.16
C GLN A 80 9.97 2.98 4.73
N ILE A 81 9.27 2.16 5.51
CA ILE A 81 7.87 1.77 5.26
C ILE A 81 6.98 2.28 6.41
N VAL A 82 5.96 3.04 6.08
CA VAL A 82 4.92 3.51 7.01
C VAL A 82 3.62 2.77 6.73
N ILE A 83 2.93 2.34 7.78
CA ILE A 83 1.61 1.69 7.70
C ILE A 83 0.65 2.53 8.54
N ILE A 84 -0.52 2.84 7.96
CA ILE A 84 -1.61 3.60 8.57
C ILE A 84 -2.80 2.67 8.80
#